data_AF-A0A0S8EG00-F1
#
_entry.id   AF-A0A0S8EG00-F1
#
_cell.length_a   1.000
_cell.length_b   1.000
_cell.length_c   1.000
_cell.angle_alpha   90.00
_cell.angle_beta   90.00
_cell.angle_gamma   90.00
#
_symmetry.space_group_name_H-M   'P 1'
#
loop_
_entity.id
_entity.type
_entity.pdbx_description
1 polymer ?
#
loop_
_entity_poly.entity_id
_entity_poly.type
_entity_poly.pdbx_seq_one_letter_code
_entity_poly.pdbx_strand_id
1 'polypeptide(L)'
;MNNNSTTAVILRVIATLLVAGALAAGAAGAAERAGVIRPVTDRDHVRGDPQAPVKIVEFSDTECPLCKRQHPTLQRLVQDYQGMVAWVYRHR
;
A
#
# COMPACT_ATOMS: atom_id res chain seq x y z
N MET A 1 -4.76 34.85 -37.19
CA MET A 1 -4.36 33.96 -36.08
C MET A 1 -2.87 34.17 -35.82
N ASN A 2 -2.49 34.58 -34.60
CA ASN A 2 -1.08 34.86 -34.28
C ASN A 2 -0.41 33.62 -33.65
N ASN A 3 0.69 33.23 -34.28
CA ASN A 3 1.61 32.16 -33.90
C ASN A 3 2.21 32.27 -32.48
N ASN A 4 2.07 33.41 -31.79
CA ASN A 4 2.54 33.58 -30.41
C ASN A 4 1.69 32.84 -29.36
N SER A 5 0.38 32.65 -29.64
CA SER A 5 -0.55 32.01 -28.72
C SER A 5 -0.39 30.49 -28.75
N THR A 6 -0.16 29.94 -29.94
CA THR A 6 0.07 28.51 -30.15
C THR A 6 1.37 28.02 -29.49
N THR A 7 2.46 28.80 -29.57
CA THR A 7 3.75 28.46 -28.93
C THR A 7 3.63 28.42 -27.40
N ALA A 8 2.85 29.32 -26.81
CA ALA A 8 2.62 29.36 -25.36
C ALA A 8 1.79 28.16 -24.86
N VAL A 9 0.84 27.68 -25.67
CA VAL A 9 0.05 26.48 -25.36
C VAL A 9 0.93 25.22 -25.43
N ILE A 10 1.76 25.09 -26.47
CA ILE A 10 2.66 23.94 -26.64
C ILE A 10 3.68 23.85 -25.49
N LEU A 11 4.28 24.97 -25.09
CA LEU A 11 5.23 24.97 -23.96
C LEU A 11 4.59 24.51 -22.65
N ARG A 12 3.34 24.91 -22.38
CA ARG A 12 2.60 24.50 -21.18
C ARG A 12 2.29 23.01 -21.19
N VAL A 13 1.89 22.46 -22.34
CA VAL A 13 1.60 21.01 -22.48
C VAL A 13 2.86 20.17 -22.33
N ILE A 14 3.98 20.59 -22.90
CA ILE A 14 5.27 19.88 -22.74
C ILE A 14 5.74 19.95 -21.28
N ALA A 15 5.63 21.12 -20.64
CA ALA A 15 5.98 21.28 -19.23
C ALA A 15 5.11 20.40 -18.30
N THR A 16 3.80 20.30 -18.55
CA THR A 16 2.93 19.43 -17.74
C THR A 16 3.20 17.94 -17.96
N LEU A 17 3.52 17.52 -19.20
CA LEU A 17 3.91 16.13 -19.49
C LEU A 17 5.23 15.74 -18.82
N LEU A 18 6.22 16.64 -18.79
CA LEU A 18 7.50 16.40 -18.11
C LEU A 18 7.34 16.29 -16.59
N VAL A 19 6.49 17.11 -15.97
CA VAL A 19 6.21 17.04 -14.53
C VAL A 19 5.47 15.76 -14.15
N ALA A 20 4.53 15.30 -14.98
CA ALA A 20 3.79 14.05 -14.74
C ALA A 20 4.71 12.80 -14.76
N GLY A 21 5.73 12.78 -15.63
CA GLY A 21 6.67 11.65 -15.73
C GLY A 21 7.52 11.41 -14.48
N ALA A 22 7.83 12.47 -13.71
CA ALA A 22 8.68 12.37 -12.53
C ALA A 22 7.99 11.75 -11.31
N LEU A 23 6.65 11.72 -11.27
CA LEU A 23 5.86 11.22 -10.13
C LEU A 23 5.69 9.69 -10.14
N ALA A 24 6.00 9.00 -11.24
CA ALA A 24 5.76 7.56 -11.40
C ALA A 24 6.88 6.65 -10.85
N ALA A 25 8.04 7.20 -10.46
CA ALA A 25 9.23 6.39 -10.16
C ALA A 25 9.28 5.77 -8.74
N GLY A 26 8.31 6.09 -7.86
CA GLY A 26 8.38 5.72 -6.44
C GLY A 26 7.93 4.30 -6.07
N ALA A 27 7.13 3.62 -6.90
CA ALA A 27 6.46 2.37 -6.52
C ALA A 27 7.25 1.08 -6.79
N ALA A 28 8.30 1.13 -7.61
CA ALA A 28 8.99 -0.07 -8.10
C ALA A 28 9.92 -0.73 -7.06
N GLY A 29 10.38 0.00 -6.04
CA GLY A 29 11.40 -0.49 -5.10
C GLY A 29 10.88 -1.36 -3.95
N ALA A 30 9.58 -1.33 -3.64
CA ALA A 30 9.02 -2.05 -2.49
C ALA A 30 8.72 -3.53 -2.77
N ALA A 31 8.44 -3.89 -4.03
CA ALA A 31 8.09 -5.24 -4.42
C ALA A 31 9.30 -6.20 -4.40
N GLU A 32 10.52 -5.68 -4.57
CA GLU A 32 11.72 -6.49 -4.79
C GLU A 32 12.27 -7.19 -3.53
N ARG A 33 11.85 -6.75 -2.32
CA ARG A 33 12.28 -7.37 -1.04
C ARG A 33 11.22 -8.23 -0.36
N ALA A 34 10.01 -8.31 -0.91
CA ALA A 34 8.96 -9.15 -0.34
C ALA A 34 9.18 -10.60 -0.78
N GLY A 35 9.53 -11.49 0.17
CA GLY A 35 9.52 -12.93 -0.10
C GLY A 35 8.16 -13.38 -0.64
N VAL A 36 8.16 -14.42 -1.47
CA VAL A 36 6.92 -14.95 -2.07
C VAL A 36 6.04 -15.56 -0.97
N ILE A 37 4.98 -14.86 -0.58
CA ILE A 37 3.93 -15.39 0.29
C ILE A 37 2.72 -15.83 -0.55
N ARG A 38 1.99 -16.85 -0.09
CA ARG A 38 0.73 -17.22 -0.75
C ARG A 38 -0.23 -16.02 -0.78
N PRO A 39 -0.98 -15.81 -1.87
CA PRO A 39 -1.96 -14.74 -1.98
C PRO A 39 -2.90 -14.69 -0.77
N VAL A 40 -3.31 -13.49 -0.39
CA VAL A 40 -4.40 -13.32 0.59
C VAL A 40 -5.70 -13.72 -0.09
N THR A 41 -6.49 -14.55 0.57
CA THR A 41 -7.78 -15.03 0.06
C THR A 41 -8.84 -14.92 1.14
N ASP A 42 -10.11 -15.09 0.78
CA ASP A 42 -11.25 -15.03 1.72
C ASP A 42 -11.21 -16.12 2.80
N ARG A 43 -10.30 -17.11 2.68
CA ARG A 43 -10.05 -18.13 3.70
C ARG A 43 -9.11 -17.66 4.81
N ASP A 44 -8.44 -16.52 4.65
CA ASP A 44 -7.57 -15.96 5.68
C ASP A 44 -8.40 -15.24 6.77
N HIS A 45 -7.88 -15.20 7.99
CA HIS A 45 -8.49 -14.41 9.06
C HIS A 45 -8.12 -12.94 8.89
N VAL A 46 -9.07 -12.12 8.43
CA VAL A 46 -8.85 -10.69 8.15
C VAL A 46 -9.58 -9.84 9.18
N ARG A 47 -8.89 -8.82 9.71
CA ARG A 47 -9.47 -7.77 10.55
C ARG A 47 -9.23 -6.41 9.89
N GLY A 48 -10.30 -5.62 9.74
CA GLY A 48 -10.30 -4.37 8.96
C GLY A 48 -11.02 -4.55 7.62
N ASP A 49 -10.84 -3.60 6.70
CA ASP A 49 -11.41 -3.65 5.35
C ASP A 49 -10.61 -4.61 4.45
N PRO A 50 -11.17 -5.72 3.93
CA PRO A 50 -10.46 -6.62 3.02
C PRO A 50 -9.91 -5.93 1.75
N GLN A 51 -10.51 -4.81 1.35
CA GLN A 51 -10.09 -3.99 0.21
C GLN A 51 -9.08 -2.89 0.59
N ALA A 52 -8.64 -2.84 1.86
CA ALA A 52 -7.64 -1.89 2.31
C ALA A 52 -6.39 -1.89 1.40
N PRO A 53 -5.84 -0.70 1.07
CA PRO A 53 -4.67 -0.57 0.21
C PRO A 53 -3.41 -1.17 0.85
N VAL A 54 -3.34 -1.24 2.18
CA VAL A 54 -2.23 -1.87 2.91
C VAL A 54 -2.74 -3.10 3.65
N LYS A 55 -2.07 -4.23 3.44
CA LYS A 55 -2.36 -5.50 4.11
C LYS A 55 -1.12 -5.98 4.87
N ILE A 56 -1.24 -6.15 6.18
CA ILE A 56 -0.19 -6.71 7.04
C ILE A 56 -0.48 -8.20 7.21
N VAL A 57 0.37 -9.07 6.69
CA VAL A 57 0.27 -10.52 6.88
C VAL A 57 1.15 -10.95 8.04
N GLU A 58 0.53 -11.34 9.15
CA GLU A 58 1.24 -11.85 10.33
C GLU A 58 1.16 -13.37 10.37
N PHE A 59 2.32 -14.01 10.49
CA PHE A 59 2.42 -15.41 10.86
C PHE A 59 2.65 -15.51 12.37
N SER A 60 1.77 -16.20 13.08
CA SER A 60 1.72 -16.12 14.52
C SER A 60 1.22 -17.42 15.15
N ASP A 61 1.54 -17.60 16.42
CA ASP A 61 1.08 -18.71 17.24
C ASP A 61 0.40 -18.15 18.49
N THR A 62 -0.74 -18.72 18.87
CA THR A 62 -1.49 -18.33 20.08
C THR A 62 -0.72 -18.58 21.37
N GLU A 63 0.25 -19.51 21.36
CA GLU A 63 1.06 -19.85 22.53
C GLU A 63 2.34 -19.00 22.62
N CYS A 64 2.71 -18.28 21.56
CA CYS A 64 3.94 -17.49 21.53
C CYS A 64 3.84 -16.23 22.44
N PRO A 65 4.69 -16.09 23.48
CA PRO A 65 4.63 -14.95 24.38
C PRO A 65 4.95 -13.61 23.71
N LEU A 66 5.79 -13.62 22.67
CA LEU A 66 6.10 -12.41 21.90
C LEU A 66 4.87 -11.99 21.07
N CYS A 67 4.22 -12.93 20.38
CA CYS A 67 2.98 -12.72 19.61
C CYS A 67 1.89 -12.08 20.45
N LYS A 68 1.71 -12.56 21.68
CA LYS A 68 0.76 -11.97 22.62
C LYS A 68 1.07 -10.51 22.94
N ARG A 69 2.34 -10.11 23.08
CA ARG A 69 2.73 -8.71 23.36
C ARG A 69 2.55 -7.77 22.18
N GLN A 70 2.71 -8.26 20.95
CA GLN A 70 2.56 -7.45 19.73
C GLN A 70 1.12 -7.36 19.22
N HIS A 71 0.24 -8.27 19.65
CA HIS A 71 -1.18 -8.28 19.29
C HIS A 71 -1.90 -6.93 19.49
N PRO A 72 -1.74 -6.21 20.63
CA PRO A 72 -2.39 -4.91 20.83
C PRO A 72 -1.90 -3.84 19.85
N THR A 73 -0.64 -3.90 19.42
CA THR A 73 -0.08 -2.95 18.44
C THR A 73 -0.74 -3.12 17.07
N LEU A 74 -0.94 -4.36 16.62
CA LEU A 74 -1.63 -4.65 15.36
C LEU A 74 -3.12 -4.27 15.42
N GLN A 75 -3.78 -4.51 16.57
CA GLN A 75 -5.14 -4.02 16.78
C GLN A 75 -5.23 -2.50 16.66
N ARG A 76 -4.29 -1.78 17.30
CA ARG A 76 -4.25 -0.33 17.24
C ARG A 76 -3.97 0.20 15.83
N LEU A 77 -3.11 -0.45 15.06
CA LEU A 77 -2.88 -0.07 13.66
C LEU A 77 -4.14 -0.17 12.80
N VAL A 78 -4.94 -1.23 12.95
CA VAL A 78 -6.22 -1.34 12.23
C VAL A 78 -7.23 -0.28 12.70
N GLN A 79 -7.22 0.06 13.99
CA GLN A 79 -8.12 1.06 14.58
C GLN A 79 -7.77 2.49 14.21
N ASP A 80 -6.48 2.84 14.19
CA ASP A 80 -6.00 4.20 13.92
C ASP A 80 -6.07 4.52 12.41
N TYR A 81 -6.02 3.49 11.55
CA TYR A 81 -6.02 3.61 10.09
C TYR A 81 -7.21 2.86 9.44
N GLN A 82 -8.42 3.15 9.91
CA GLN A 82 -9.65 2.50 9.44
C GLN A 82 -9.83 2.63 7.93
N GLY A 83 -10.14 1.52 7.26
CA GLY A 83 -10.26 1.44 5.79
C GLY A 83 -8.92 1.46 5.03
N MET A 84 -7.82 1.84 5.68
CA MET A 84 -6.50 1.97 5.05
C MET A 84 -5.61 0.75 5.32
N VAL A 85 -5.76 0.11 6.49
CA VAL A 85 -4.98 -1.05 6.91
C VAL A 85 -5.89 -2.23 7.23
N ALA A 86 -5.56 -3.39 6.66
CA ALA A 86 -6.11 -4.67 7.07
C ALA A 86 -5.01 -5.58 7.61
N TRP A 87 -5.35 -6.30 8.67
CA TRP A 87 -4.47 -7.28 9.28
C TRP A 87 -4.95 -8.70 8.96
N VAL A 88 -4.07 -9.48 8.36
CA VAL A 88 -4.28 -10.86 7.95
C VAL A 88 -3.50 -11.76 8.90
N TYR A 89 -4.20 -12.53 9.73
CA TYR A 89 -3.60 -13.46 10.68
C TYR A 89 -3.51 -14.87 10.08
N ARG A 90 -2.31 -15.44 10.09
CA ARG A 90 -2.04 -16.83 9.67
C ARG A 90 -1.40 -17.59 10.81
N HIS A 91 -2.08 -18.61 11.29
CA HIS A 91 -1.53 -19.51 12.28
C HIS A 91 -0.43 -20.39 11.65
N ARG A 92 0.59 -20.73 12.43
CA ARG A 92 1.59 -21.74 12.09
C ARG A 92 1.55 -22.86 13.11
#